data_AF-A0A2V7KKT5-F1
#
_entry.id   AF-A0A2V7KKT5-F1
#
_cell.length_a   1.000
_cell.length_b   1.000
_cell.length_c   1.000
_cell.angle_alpha   90.00
_cell.angle_beta   90.00
_cell.angle_gamma   90.00
#
_symmetry.space_group_name_H-M   'P 1'
#
loop_
_entity.id
_entity.type
_entity.pdbx_description
1 polymer ?
#
loop_
_entity_poly.entity_id
_entity_poly.type
_entity_poly.pdbx_seq_one_letter_code
_entity_poly.pdbx_strand_id
1 'polypeptide(L)'
;MRYSTRPSGNPFRVTETVMRPMIAIALLSVIACGKGSSNSAAPPAATKPAMPAGPVEYRVIVKSTWTKVSHPFEYPSGAHFSGMIGASHNAKYSIFAIGRRPTPGLERLSEEGKHSPLDTEIRTAIDQGNALMLFESGGLNNWRDSMVATVRVDPAHPLVSVVNMIAPSPDWFTGASDINLAENGAWITRRTVALYAYDSGGDDGTTYKAKDKDTNPKKATTRATNRHFVSHGRVKPVATVTFVRKTS
;
A
#
# COMPACT_ATOMS: atom_id res chain seq x y z
N MET A 1 -49.87 32.36 -34.19
CA MET A 1 -49.97 31.03 -34.81
C MET A 1 -49.28 30.02 -33.88
N ARG A 2 -49.88 28.84 -33.73
CA ARG A 2 -49.54 27.71 -32.83
C ARG A 2 -48.15 27.12 -33.20
N TYR A 3 -47.41 26.39 -32.37
CA TYR A 3 -47.78 25.18 -31.63
C TYR A 3 -46.84 24.86 -30.44
N SER A 4 -47.42 24.15 -29.48
CA SER A 4 -46.85 23.47 -28.31
C SER A 4 -46.20 22.13 -28.65
N THR A 5 -45.19 21.72 -27.88
CA THR A 5 -45.09 20.33 -27.34
C THR A 5 -44.18 20.27 -26.09
N ARG A 6 -44.73 19.76 -24.98
CA ARG A 6 -44.01 19.17 -23.82
C ARG A 6 -43.79 17.66 -24.07
N PRO A 7 -42.84 17.03 -23.35
CA PRO A 7 -43.19 16.07 -22.27
C PRO A 7 -42.28 16.25 -21.01
N SER A 8 -42.79 16.41 -19.77
CA SER A 8 -43.12 15.39 -18.74
C SER A 8 -41.94 14.47 -18.31
N GLY A 9 -41.26 14.73 -17.19
CA GLY A 9 -41.41 14.05 -15.88
C GLY A 9 -40.11 13.27 -15.56
N ASN A 10 -39.50 13.20 -14.36
CA ASN A 10 -39.91 13.30 -12.96
C ASN A 10 -38.72 13.79 -12.10
N PRO A 11 -38.92 14.47 -10.96
CA PRO A 11 -37.85 14.80 -10.01
C PRO A 11 -37.50 13.61 -9.08
N PHE A 12 -36.21 13.34 -8.91
CA PHE A 12 -35.67 12.36 -7.97
C PHE A 12 -35.80 12.90 -6.53
N ARG A 13 -36.65 12.27 -5.71
CA ARG A 13 -36.76 12.56 -4.27
C ARG A 13 -35.63 11.86 -3.53
N VAL A 14 -34.82 12.63 -2.81
CA VAL A 14 -33.95 12.11 -1.74
C VAL A 14 -34.84 11.95 -0.51
N THR A 15 -35.17 10.70 -0.18
CA THR A 15 -35.85 10.38 1.08
C THR A 15 -34.84 10.29 2.20
N GLU A 16 -34.96 11.19 3.18
CA GLU A 16 -34.32 11.07 4.49
C GLU A 16 -34.77 9.76 5.16
N THR A 17 -33.82 8.93 5.56
CA THR A 17 -34.10 7.72 6.33
C THR A 17 -34.41 8.11 7.77
N VAL A 18 -35.70 8.13 8.07
CA VAL A 18 -36.26 8.32 9.41
C VAL A 18 -35.85 7.18 10.33
N MET A 19 -35.28 7.55 11.48
CA MET A 19 -34.96 6.72 12.63
C MET A 19 -36.23 6.02 13.15
N ARG A 20 -36.23 4.68 13.17
CA ARG A 20 -37.36 3.88 13.70
C ARG A 20 -37.22 3.67 15.22
N PRO A 21 -38.30 3.84 16.01
CA PRO A 21 -38.26 3.62 17.46
C PRO A 21 -38.25 2.11 17.78
N MET A 22 -37.41 1.72 18.74
CA MET A 22 -37.41 0.37 19.31
C MET A 22 -38.66 0.17 20.18
N ILE A 23 -39.47 -0.83 19.84
CA ILE A 23 -40.57 -1.31 20.66
C ILE A 23 -39.97 -2.21 21.74
N ALA A 24 -40.06 -1.78 23.00
CA ALA A 24 -39.76 -2.60 24.16
C ALA A 24 -40.93 -3.58 24.40
N ILE A 25 -40.72 -4.86 24.14
CA ILE A 25 -41.63 -5.92 24.57
C ILE A 25 -41.18 -6.37 25.95
N ALA A 26 -41.94 -5.98 26.97
CA ALA A 26 -41.84 -6.52 28.33
C ALA A 26 -42.40 -7.94 28.33
N LEU A 27 -41.52 -8.95 28.44
CA LEU A 27 -41.89 -10.33 28.67
C LEU A 27 -41.98 -10.59 30.17
N LEU A 28 -43.19 -10.96 30.60
CA LEU A 28 -43.52 -11.42 31.95
C LEU A 28 -42.59 -12.58 32.37
N SER A 29 -42.03 -12.41 33.56
CA SER A 29 -41.28 -13.41 34.31
C SER A 29 -42.19 -14.54 34.78
N VAL A 30 -41.90 -15.77 34.34
CA VAL A 30 -42.37 -16.99 35.00
C VAL A 30 -41.18 -17.57 35.76
N ILE A 31 -41.30 -17.58 37.08
CA ILE A 31 -40.31 -18.14 38.01
C ILE A 31 -40.42 -19.67 37.92
N ALA A 32 -39.35 -20.31 37.45
CA ALA A 32 -39.12 -21.74 37.65
C ALA A 32 -37.80 -21.90 38.41
N CYS A 33 -37.89 -22.41 39.63
CA CYS A 33 -36.74 -22.78 40.45
C CYS A 33 -35.95 -23.91 39.78
N GLY A 34 -34.68 -23.65 39.47
CA GLY A 34 -33.70 -24.68 39.12
C GLY A 34 -32.33 -24.25 39.63
N LYS A 35 -31.85 -24.90 40.71
CA LYS A 35 -30.45 -24.82 41.12
C LYS A 35 -29.61 -25.50 40.04
N GLY A 36 -28.94 -24.72 39.21
CA GLY A 36 -27.96 -25.20 38.25
C GLY A 36 -26.88 -24.15 38.07
N SER A 37 -25.68 -24.43 38.57
CA SER A 37 -24.50 -23.59 38.36
C SER A 37 -24.17 -23.60 36.87
N SER A 38 -24.60 -22.58 36.13
CA SER A 38 -24.19 -22.38 34.74
C SER A 38 -22.82 -21.71 34.74
N ASN A 39 -21.77 -22.52 34.74
CA ASN A 39 -20.45 -22.11 34.25
C ASN A 39 -20.60 -21.74 32.77
N SER A 40 -20.92 -20.49 32.48
CA SER A 40 -20.80 -19.94 31.14
C SER A 40 -19.32 -19.82 30.83
N ALA A 41 -18.74 -20.87 30.26
CA ALA A 41 -17.39 -20.84 29.73
C ALA A 41 -17.29 -19.68 28.71
N ALA A 42 -16.35 -18.77 28.96
CA ALA A 42 -16.02 -17.72 28.00
C ALA A 42 -15.65 -18.36 26.65
N PRO A 43 -15.98 -17.71 25.51
CA PRO A 43 -15.54 -18.19 24.20
C PRO A 43 -14.02 -18.41 24.19
N PRO A 44 -13.50 -19.49 23.58
CA PRO A 44 -12.07 -19.71 23.51
C PRO A 44 -11.42 -18.49 22.87
N ALA A 45 -10.42 -17.94 23.55
CA ALA A 45 -9.63 -16.82 23.04
C ALA A 45 -9.15 -17.18 21.64
N ALA A 46 -9.38 -16.30 20.67
CA ALA A 46 -8.94 -16.50 19.30
C ALA A 46 -7.44 -16.83 19.32
N THR A 47 -7.09 -18.08 19.00
CA THR A 47 -5.70 -18.53 18.94
C THR A 47 -4.95 -17.66 17.95
N LYS A 48 -3.88 -16.99 18.42
CA LYS A 48 -2.98 -16.21 17.57
C LYS A 48 -2.57 -17.07 16.37
N PRO A 49 -2.59 -16.55 15.13
CA PRO A 49 -2.14 -17.29 13.97
C PRO A 49 -0.77 -17.91 14.23
N ALA A 50 -0.63 -19.20 13.93
CA ALA A 50 0.65 -19.88 14.04
C ALA A 50 1.68 -19.15 13.17
N MET A 51 2.85 -18.88 13.72
CA MET A 51 3.97 -18.28 12.99
C MET A 51 4.99 -19.34 12.59
N PRO A 52 5.70 -19.15 11.48
CA PRO A 52 6.77 -20.06 11.08
C PRO A 52 7.88 -20.14 12.13
N ALA A 53 8.65 -21.24 12.12
CA ALA A 53 9.83 -21.35 12.95
C ALA A 53 11.04 -20.67 12.29
N GLY A 54 11.77 -19.89 13.08
CA GLY A 54 13.06 -19.33 12.70
C GLY A 54 13.02 -18.32 11.54
N PRO A 55 14.15 -17.66 11.30
CA PRO A 55 14.30 -16.68 10.24
C PRO A 55 14.67 -17.33 8.89
N VAL A 56 14.28 -16.68 7.79
CA VAL A 56 14.64 -17.06 6.42
C VAL A 56 15.02 -15.83 5.59
N GLU A 57 15.64 -16.06 4.44
CA GLU A 57 15.93 -14.99 3.48
C GLU A 57 15.10 -15.11 2.20
N TYR A 58 14.76 -13.97 1.61
CA TYR A 58 14.14 -13.85 0.30
C TYR A 58 15.00 -13.00 -0.63
N ARG A 59 15.01 -13.36 -1.91
CA ARG A 59 15.34 -12.42 -2.98
C ARG A 59 14.13 -11.55 -3.26
N VAL A 60 14.31 -10.23 -3.23
CA VAL A 60 13.33 -9.22 -3.65
C VAL A 60 13.68 -8.81 -5.07
N ILE A 61 12.75 -8.94 -6.01
CA ILE A 61 12.99 -8.69 -7.44
C ILE A 61 11.93 -7.73 -7.94
N VAL A 62 12.31 -6.49 -8.25
CA VAL A 62 11.41 -5.51 -8.88
C VAL A 62 11.71 -5.45 -10.38
N LYS A 63 10.67 -5.69 -11.18
CA LYS A 63 10.71 -5.64 -12.64
C LYS A 63 9.72 -4.61 -13.15
N SER A 64 10.17 -3.73 -14.04
CA SER A 64 9.33 -2.71 -14.65
C SER A 64 8.30 -3.32 -15.61
N THR A 65 7.10 -2.75 -15.60
CA THR A 65 6.07 -2.90 -16.64
C THR A 65 5.68 -1.53 -17.21
N TRP A 66 6.34 -0.46 -16.75
CA TRP A 66 6.19 0.91 -17.19
C TRP A 66 7.01 1.13 -18.46
N THR A 67 6.31 1.21 -19.59
CA THR A 67 6.89 1.34 -20.93
C THR A 67 6.06 2.33 -21.73
N LYS A 68 6.62 2.85 -22.83
CA LYS A 68 5.90 3.71 -23.77
C LYS A 68 4.64 3.05 -24.36
N VAL A 69 4.58 1.72 -24.40
CA VAL A 69 3.41 0.97 -24.89
C VAL A 69 2.33 0.88 -23.81
N SER A 70 2.72 0.55 -22.57
CA SER A 70 1.75 0.38 -21.47
C SER A 70 1.23 1.70 -20.92
N HIS A 71 2.06 2.75 -20.95
CA HIS A 71 1.77 4.10 -20.42
C HIS A 71 2.16 5.16 -21.46
N PRO A 72 1.44 5.27 -22.60
CA PRO A 72 1.87 6.08 -23.74
C PRO A 72 1.73 7.59 -23.52
N PHE A 73 0.87 8.03 -22.61
CA PHE A 73 0.60 9.45 -22.39
C PHE A 73 1.82 10.13 -21.76
N GLU A 74 2.43 11.06 -22.51
CA GLU A 74 3.61 11.86 -22.12
C GLU A 74 4.83 11.05 -21.67
N TYR A 75 4.93 9.78 -22.07
CA TYR A 75 6.02 8.90 -21.62
C TYR A 75 7.39 9.56 -21.80
N PRO A 76 8.17 9.72 -20.71
CA PRO A 76 9.34 10.58 -20.74
C PRO A 76 10.54 9.91 -21.41
N SER A 77 11.36 10.70 -22.08
CA SER A 77 12.74 10.32 -22.41
C SER A 77 13.54 10.12 -21.12
N GLY A 78 14.38 9.10 -21.05
CA GLY A 78 15.18 8.81 -19.85
C GLY A 78 14.34 8.27 -18.69
N ALA A 79 13.18 7.69 -18.96
CA ALA A 79 12.36 6.99 -17.97
C ALA A 79 13.21 5.96 -17.22
N HIS A 80 13.19 6.00 -15.89
CA HIS A 80 13.92 5.08 -15.01
C HIS A 80 13.24 4.95 -13.65
N PHE A 81 13.67 3.96 -12.87
CA PHE A 81 13.41 3.90 -11.44
C PHE A 81 14.68 4.29 -10.67
N SER A 82 14.51 5.01 -9.57
CA SER A 82 15.59 5.12 -8.56
C SER A 82 15.94 3.74 -8.02
N GLY A 83 16.99 3.67 -7.18
CA GLY A 83 17.18 2.50 -6.33
C GLY A 83 15.91 2.18 -5.54
N MET A 84 15.66 0.90 -5.31
CA MET A 84 14.63 0.49 -4.36
C MET A 84 15.20 0.51 -2.95
N ILE A 85 14.37 0.87 -2.00
CA ILE A 85 14.64 0.80 -0.57
C ILE A 85 13.44 0.15 0.12
N GLY A 86 13.71 -0.68 1.13
CA GLY A 86 12.66 -1.38 1.85
C GLY A 86 13.13 -1.93 3.18
N ALA A 87 12.18 -2.49 3.92
CA ALA A 87 12.45 -3.13 5.20
C ALA A 87 11.61 -4.39 5.38
N SER A 88 12.16 -5.37 6.10
CA SER A 88 11.34 -6.36 6.81
C SER A 88 10.93 -5.80 8.17
N HIS A 89 9.67 -5.92 8.54
CA HIS A 89 9.14 -5.28 9.72
C HIS A 89 7.90 -5.97 10.31
N ASN A 90 7.45 -5.44 11.45
CA ASN A 90 6.19 -5.81 12.08
C ASN A 90 5.14 -4.72 11.86
N ALA A 91 3.91 -4.95 12.33
CA ALA A 91 2.78 -4.06 12.09
C ALA A 91 2.87 -2.68 12.77
N LYS A 92 3.91 -2.42 13.58
CA LYS A 92 4.14 -1.12 14.25
C LYS A 92 4.94 -0.15 13.37
N TYR A 93 5.50 -0.60 12.26
CA TYR A 93 6.24 0.23 11.31
C TYR A 93 5.59 0.18 9.92
N SER A 94 5.69 1.29 9.20
CA SER A 94 5.21 1.42 7.82
C SER A 94 6.07 2.46 7.10
N ILE A 95 6.56 2.14 5.90
CA ILE A 95 7.28 3.09 5.04
C ILE A 95 6.30 4.15 4.49
N PHE A 96 5.12 3.73 4.05
CA PHE A 96 4.08 4.62 3.54
C PHE A 96 2.70 3.98 3.73
N ALA A 97 1.67 4.81 3.82
CA ALA A 97 0.27 4.36 3.82
C ALA A 97 -0.61 5.37 3.09
N ILE A 98 -1.57 4.88 2.30
CA ILE A 98 -2.55 5.75 1.64
C ILE A 98 -3.30 6.55 2.72
N GLY A 99 -3.47 7.85 2.50
CA GLY A 99 -4.15 8.74 3.44
C GLY A 99 -3.23 9.30 4.54
N ARG A 100 -1.96 8.88 4.63
CA ARG A 100 -0.95 9.49 5.50
C ARG A 100 -0.10 10.49 4.72
N ARG A 101 0.36 11.55 5.37
CA ARG A 101 1.36 12.46 4.80
C ARG A 101 2.70 11.72 4.63
N PRO A 102 3.51 12.07 3.62
CA PRO A 102 4.83 11.47 3.48
C PRO A 102 5.71 11.86 4.67
N THR A 103 6.59 10.96 5.07
CA THR A 103 7.72 11.31 5.94
C THR A 103 8.74 12.13 5.13
N PRO A 104 9.65 12.88 5.78
CA PRO A 104 10.75 13.54 5.07
C PRO A 104 11.55 12.56 4.19
N GLY A 105 11.71 11.31 4.64
CA GLY A 105 12.34 10.25 3.87
C GLY A 105 11.57 9.86 2.61
N LEU A 106 10.25 9.62 2.73
CA LEU A 106 9.42 9.24 1.59
C LEU A 106 9.31 10.37 0.56
N GLU A 107 9.19 11.61 1.03
CA GLU A 107 9.19 12.81 0.18
C GLU A 107 10.49 12.90 -0.62
N ARG A 108 11.64 12.84 0.07
CA ARG A 108 12.96 12.92 -0.58
C ARG A 108 13.21 11.79 -1.56
N LEU A 109 12.73 10.59 -1.27
CA LEU A 109 12.77 9.47 -2.20
C LEU A 109 11.92 9.78 -3.44
N SER A 110 10.71 10.28 -3.26
CA SER A 110 9.72 10.42 -4.34
C SER A 110 10.05 11.57 -5.29
N GLU A 111 10.71 12.61 -4.80
CA GLU A 111 11.09 13.80 -5.59
C GLU A 111 12.51 13.69 -6.19
N GLU A 112 13.45 13.04 -5.47
CA GLU A 112 14.87 13.04 -5.86
C GLU A 112 15.49 11.65 -6.01
N GLY A 113 14.76 10.57 -5.68
CA GLY A 113 15.27 9.21 -5.74
C GLY A 113 16.33 8.90 -4.68
N LYS A 114 16.48 9.78 -3.67
CA LYS A 114 17.48 9.63 -2.61
C LYS A 114 16.94 8.76 -1.48
N HIS A 115 17.76 7.82 -1.04
CA HIS A 115 17.42 6.93 0.08
C HIS A 115 17.49 7.63 1.44
N SER A 116 18.30 8.67 1.59
CA SER A 116 18.37 9.45 2.83
C SER A 116 17.37 10.61 2.79
N PRO A 117 16.57 10.84 3.86
CA PRO A 117 16.67 10.24 5.20
C PRO A 117 15.82 8.98 5.46
N LEU A 118 15.16 8.39 4.46
CA LEU A 118 14.32 7.20 4.66
C LEU A 118 15.10 6.00 5.23
N ASP A 119 16.35 5.83 4.83
CA ASP A 119 17.26 4.84 5.39
C ASP A 119 17.49 5.03 6.91
N THR A 120 17.54 6.27 7.37
CA THR A 120 17.67 6.65 8.78
C THR A 120 16.37 6.39 9.54
N GLU A 121 15.23 6.68 8.93
CA GLU A 121 13.90 6.36 9.47
C GLU A 121 13.73 4.83 9.64
N ILE A 122 14.18 4.03 8.67
CA ILE A 122 14.17 2.56 8.77
C ILE A 122 15.11 2.07 9.86
N ARG A 123 16.35 2.58 9.95
CA ARG A 123 17.29 2.20 11.02
C ARG A 123 16.74 2.52 12.41
N THR A 124 16.07 3.67 12.55
CA THR A 124 15.37 4.04 13.79
C THR A 124 14.29 3.02 14.14
N ALA A 125 13.53 2.54 13.16
CA ALA A 125 12.53 1.48 13.39
C ALA A 125 13.17 0.13 13.76
N ILE A 126 14.38 -0.17 13.26
CA ILE A 126 15.16 -1.35 13.67
C ILE A 126 15.59 -1.23 15.13
N ASP A 127 16.14 -0.08 15.53
CA ASP A 127 16.57 0.18 16.91
C ASP A 127 15.41 0.09 17.91
N GLN A 128 14.20 0.42 17.47
CA GLN A 128 12.96 0.28 18.25
C GLN A 128 12.37 -1.15 18.26
N GLY A 129 12.98 -2.10 17.54
CA GLY A 129 12.45 -3.47 17.38
C GLY A 129 11.15 -3.54 16.57
N ASN A 130 10.87 -2.53 15.74
CA ASN A 130 9.72 -2.49 14.85
C ASN A 130 10.05 -3.00 13.43
N ALA A 131 11.34 -2.93 13.05
CA ALA A 131 11.89 -3.48 11.82
C ALA A 131 13.08 -4.43 12.13
N LEU A 132 13.39 -5.32 11.19
CA LEU A 132 14.48 -6.29 11.32
C LEU A 132 15.67 -5.96 10.41
N MET A 133 15.42 -5.62 9.15
CA MET A 133 16.47 -5.44 8.16
C MET A 133 16.05 -4.40 7.12
N LEU A 134 16.91 -3.39 6.95
CA LEU A 134 16.93 -2.50 5.79
C LEU A 134 17.54 -3.24 4.60
N PHE A 135 16.96 -3.08 3.41
CA PHE A 135 17.57 -3.52 2.16
C PHE A 135 17.41 -2.47 1.07
N GLU A 136 18.36 -2.46 0.13
CA GLU A 136 18.39 -1.51 -0.97
C GLU A 136 19.02 -2.10 -2.25
N SER A 137 18.85 -1.41 -3.38
CA SER A 137 19.55 -1.69 -4.63
C SER A 137 19.93 -0.40 -5.37
N GLY A 138 20.73 -0.55 -6.45
CA GLY A 138 20.83 0.49 -7.48
C GLY A 138 19.55 0.64 -8.30
N GLY A 139 19.45 1.73 -9.07
CA GLY A 139 18.30 2.03 -9.92
C GLY A 139 18.21 1.21 -11.20
N LEU A 140 17.13 1.40 -11.96
CA LEU A 140 16.83 0.65 -13.19
C LEU A 140 16.52 1.61 -14.35
N ASN A 141 17.41 1.66 -15.35
CA ASN A 141 17.37 2.67 -16.41
C ASN A 141 17.07 2.11 -17.83
N ASN A 142 17.22 0.80 -18.05
CA ASN A 142 17.17 0.19 -19.39
C ASN A 142 15.97 -0.76 -19.60
N TRP A 143 15.19 -1.03 -18.55
CA TRP A 143 14.05 -1.96 -18.52
C TRP A 143 14.33 -3.41 -18.93
N ARG A 144 15.59 -3.76 -19.22
CA ARG A 144 16.03 -5.12 -19.58
C ARG A 144 16.33 -5.94 -18.34
N ASP A 145 16.80 -5.28 -17.28
CA ASP A 145 17.20 -5.90 -16.02
C ASP A 145 16.07 -5.89 -14.97
N SER A 146 16.43 -6.12 -13.73
CA SER A 146 15.55 -6.01 -12.56
C SER A 146 16.36 -5.47 -11.39
N MET A 147 15.71 -4.72 -10.50
CA MET A 147 16.31 -4.39 -9.21
C MET A 147 16.22 -5.63 -8.33
N VAL A 148 17.34 -6.01 -7.71
CA VAL A 148 17.43 -7.21 -6.88
C VAL A 148 18.10 -6.87 -5.56
N ALA A 149 17.49 -7.32 -4.45
CA ALA A 149 18.09 -7.27 -3.13
C ALA A 149 17.79 -8.56 -2.36
N THR A 150 18.43 -8.72 -1.20
CA THR A 150 18.09 -9.77 -0.23
C THR A 150 17.45 -9.12 0.98
N VAL A 151 16.41 -9.75 1.51
CA VAL A 151 15.80 -9.38 2.79
C VAL A 151 15.69 -10.62 3.67
N ARG A 152 16.03 -10.48 4.95
CA ARG A 152 15.80 -11.48 5.99
C ARG A 152 14.47 -11.17 6.68
N VAL A 153 13.66 -12.19 6.95
CA VAL A 153 12.44 -12.07 7.77
C VAL A 153 12.52 -13.05 8.93
N ASP A 154 11.79 -12.75 10.00
CA ASP A 154 11.65 -13.63 11.17
C ASP A 154 10.20 -13.63 11.68
N PRO A 155 9.84 -14.52 12.62
CA PRO A 155 8.47 -14.61 13.12
C PRO A 155 7.96 -13.34 13.83
N ALA A 156 8.84 -12.44 14.26
CA ALA A 156 8.47 -11.15 14.83
C ALA A 156 8.28 -10.07 13.75
N HIS A 157 8.93 -10.21 12.59
CA HIS A 157 8.96 -9.26 11.47
C HIS A 157 8.61 -9.93 10.13
N PRO A 158 7.38 -10.46 9.96
CA PRO A 158 7.01 -11.24 8.77
C PRO A 158 6.60 -10.39 7.56
N LEU A 159 6.46 -9.06 7.73
CA LEU A 159 6.02 -8.15 6.69
C LEU A 159 7.23 -7.59 5.95
N VAL A 160 7.08 -7.33 4.65
CA VAL A 160 8.07 -6.61 3.85
C VAL A 160 7.40 -5.45 3.11
N SER A 161 8.00 -4.27 3.21
CA SER A 161 7.64 -3.09 2.43
C SER A 161 8.81 -2.67 1.54
N VAL A 162 8.51 -2.17 0.34
CA VAL A 162 9.51 -1.70 -0.65
C VAL A 162 8.94 -0.54 -1.45
N VAL A 163 9.78 0.46 -1.72
CA VAL A 163 9.45 1.64 -2.52
C VAL A 163 10.62 2.02 -3.43
N ASN A 164 10.32 2.67 -4.56
CA ASN A 164 11.28 3.36 -5.43
C ASN A 164 10.58 4.50 -6.18
N MET A 165 11.33 5.54 -6.55
CA MET A 165 10.84 6.64 -7.38
C MET A 165 10.52 6.17 -8.80
N ILE A 166 9.49 6.77 -9.40
CA ILE A 166 9.22 6.75 -10.85
C ILE A 166 9.81 8.03 -11.42
N ALA A 167 10.77 7.94 -12.33
CA ALA A 167 11.55 9.11 -12.73
C ALA A 167 11.63 9.30 -14.25
N PRO A 168 11.65 10.54 -14.75
CA PRO A 168 11.38 11.76 -14.00
C PRO A 168 9.91 11.83 -13.56
N SER A 169 9.64 12.47 -12.43
CA SER A 169 8.29 12.83 -11.99
C SER A 169 8.37 13.96 -10.96
N PRO A 170 7.25 14.59 -10.59
CA PRO A 170 7.22 15.56 -9.51
C PRO A 170 7.53 14.88 -8.17
N ASP A 171 6.69 13.92 -7.78
CA ASP A 171 6.81 13.17 -6.52
C ASP A 171 6.21 11.75 -6.63
N TRP A 172 6.26 11.15 -7.81
CA TRP A 172 5.64 9.85 -8.05
C TRP A 172 6.58 8.72 -7.68
N PHE A 173 6.07 7.79 -6.88
CA PHE A 173 6.79 6.57 -6.51
C PHE A 173 5.94 5.33 -6.78
N THR A 174 6.57 4.16 -6.75
CA THR A 174 5.88 2.87 -6.78
C THR A 174 6.39 2.00 -5.64
N GLY A 175 5.54 1.09 -5.15
CA GLY A 175 5.89 0.25 -4.02
C GLY A 175 4.77 -0.63 -3.54
N ALA A 176 5.11 -1.49 -2.58
CA ALA A 176 4.17 -2.33 -1.85
C ALA A 176 4.45 -2.16 -0.36
N SER A 177 3.38 -2.06 0.43
CA SER A 177 3.44 -2.03 1.89
C SER A 177 2.93 -3.35 2.46
N ASP A 178 3.45 -3.73 3.62
CA ASP A 178 2.91 -4.80 4.48
C ASP A 178 2.74 -6.16 3.80
N ILE A 179 3.65 -6.54 2.88
CA ILE A 179 3.57 -7.84 2.22
C ILE A 179 3.94 -8.93 3.23
N ASN A 180 2.93 -9.63 3.74
CA ASN A 180 3.14 -10.74 4.65
C ASN A 180 3.75 -11.95 3.92
N LEU A 181 4.91 -12.42 4.38
CA LEU A 181 5.58 -13.60 3.83
C LEU A 181 5.34 -14.88 4.67
N ALA A 182 4.58 -14.78 5.76
CA ALA A 182 4.16 -15.90 6.59
C ALA A 182 2.66 -16.20 6.39
N GLU A 183 2.33 -17.42 5.95
CA GLU A 183 0.95 -17.88 5.79
C GLU A 183 0.78 -19.27 6.38
N ASN A 184 -0.33 -19.48 7.10
CA ASN A 184 -0.69 -20.78 7.64
C ASN A 184 0.43 -21.45 8.45
N GLY A 185 1.19 -20.67 9.24
CA GLY A 185 2.31 -21.18 10.03
C GLY A 185 3.58 -21.51 9.24
N ALA A 186 3.66 -21.14 7.96
CA ALA A 186 4.82 -21.42 7.11
C ALA A 186 5.31 -20.17 6.34
N TRP A 187 6.61 -20.14 6.06
CA TRP A 187 7.20 -19.18 5.14
C TRP A 187 6.82 -19.53 3.71
N ILE A 188 6.21 -18.61 2.98
CA ILE A 188 5.82 -18.86 1.59
C ILE A 188 7.05 -19.06 0.70
N THR A 189 6.96 -19.88 -0.35
CA THR A 189 8.11 -20.07 -1.25
C THR A 189 8.29 -18.88 -2.19
N ARG A 190 7.18 -18.32 -2.67
CA ARG A 190 7.18 -17.23 -3.66
C ARG A 190 5.92 -16.39 -3.54
N ARG A 191 6.06 -15.08 -3.77
CA ARG A 191 4.94 -14.16 -3.99
C ARG A 191 5.28 -13.13 -5.03
N THR A 192 4.36 -12.86 -5.94
CA THR A 192 4.46 -11.76 -6.89
C THR A 192 3.28 -10.82 -6.69
N VAL A 193 3.57 -9.52 -6.58
CA VAL A 193 2.58 -8.46 -6.38
C VAL A 193 2.75 -7.41 -7.47
N ALA A 194 1.63 -6.95 -8.03
CA ALA A 194 1.62 -5.82 -8.95
C ALA A 194 1.88 -4.52 -8.19
N LEU A 195 2.81 -3.69 -8.69
CA LEU A 195 3.11 -2.39 -8.13
C LEU A 195 2.47 -1.31 -8.98
N TYR A 196 1.83 -0.37 -8.31
CA TYR A 196 1.12 0.74 -8.91
C TYR A 196 1.77 2.05 -8.47
N ALA A 197 1.66 3.07 -9.30
CA ALA A 197 2.14 4.40 -8.96
C ALA A 197 1.34 5.02 -7.81
N TYR A 198 2.01 5.84 -7.03
CA TYR A 198 1.47 6.66 -5.96
C TYR A 198 2.00 8.09 -6.16
N ASP A 199 1.17 9.05 -5.74
CA ASP A 199 1.54 10.44 -5.55
C ASP A 199 1.85 10.60 -4.06
N SER A 200 3.05 11.09 -3.72
CA SER A 200 3.48 11.15 -2.33
C SER A 200 2.73 12.23 -1.54
N GLY A 201 2.31 13.29 -2.23
CA GLY A 201 1.73 14.52 -1.68
C GLY A 201 2.77 15.60 -1.39
N GLY A 202 3.98 15.47 -1.95
CA GLY A 202 5.14 16.33 -1.78
C GLY A 202 5.20 17.51 -2.75
N ASP A 203 4.77 17.29 -4.00
CA ASP A 203 4.88 18.25 -5.10
C ASP A 203 3.56 18.35 -5.90
N ASP A 204 3.20 19.55 -6.35
CA ASP A 204 1.96 19.86 -7.07
C ASP A 204 2.08 19.81 -8.61
N GLY A 205 3.22 19.33 -9.11
CA GLY A 205 3.48 19.06 -10.51
C GLY A 205 2.54 17.98 -11.05
N THR A 206 2.12 18.13 -12.31
CA THR A 206 1.07 17.27 -12.90
C THR A 206 1.55 16.44 -14.08
N THR A 207 2.82 16.56 -14.47
CA THR A 207 3.42 15.85 -15.60
C THR A 207 4.79 15.32 -15.21
N TYR A 208 5.30 14.31 -15.93
CA TYR A 208 6.60 13.70 -15.65
C TYR A 208 7.78 14.68 -15.59
N LYS A 209 7.69 15.81 -16.31
CA LYS A 209 8.76 16.82 -16.38
C LYS A 209 8.29 18.20 -15.91
N ALA A 210 7.26 18.24 -15.05
CA ALA A 210 6.83 19.48 -14.43
C ALA A 210 8.03 20.12 -13.69
N LYS A 211 8.03 21.45 -13.62
CA LYS A 211 8.94 22.15 -12.71
C LYS A 211 8.50 21.86 -11.28
N ASP A 212 9.48 21.83 -10.39
CA ASP A 212 9.28 21.79 -8.94
C ASP A 212 8.22 22.80 -8.50
N LYS A 213 7.29 22.31 -7.68
CA LYS A 213 6.18 23.05 -7.12
C LYS A 213 5.80 22.42 -5.78
N ASP A 214 6.62 22.71 -4.76
CA ASP A 214 6.42 22.27 -3.38
C ASP A 214 4.96 22.38 -2.89
N THR A 215 4.46 21.30 -2.30
CA THR A 215 3.14 21.24 -1.67
C THR A 215 3.22 21.60 -0.18
N ASN A 216 2.67 22.74 0.20
CA ASN A 216 2.64 23.18 1.60
C ASN A 216 1.22 23.59 2.07
N PRO A 217 0.62 22.92 3.08
CA PRO A 217 1.15 21.73 3.76
C PRO A 217 1.10 20.48 2.88
N LYS A 218 2.03 19.54 3.11
CA LYS A 218 2.10 18.25 2.41
C LYS A 218 0.73 17.55 2.42
N LYS A 219 0.37 17.00 1.26
CA LYS A 219 -0.86 16.23 1.06
C LYS A 219 -0.67 14.80 1.55
N ALA A 220 -1.78 14.08 1.66
CA ALA A 220 -1.72 12.66 1.96
C ALA A 220 -1.30 11.88 0.71
N THR A 221 -0.49 10.83 0.89
CA THR A 221 -0.15 9.88 -0.17
C THR A 221 -1.43 9.27 -0.75
N THR A 222 -1.53 9.26 -2.07
CA THR A 222 -2.66 8.69 -2.79
C THR A 222 -2.23 7.74 -3.89
N ARG A 223 -3.15 6.87 -4.32
CA ARG A 223 -2.97 6.12 -5.57
C ARG A 223 -2.96 7.12 -6.73
N ALA A 224 -1.92 7.09 -7.56
CA ALA A 224 -1.89 7.90 -8.77
C ALA A 224 -2.94 7.37 -9.76
N THR A 225 -3.99 8.16 -9.97
CA THR A 225 -5.14 7.83 -10.84
C THR A 225 -5.30 8.81 -12.01
N ASN A 226 -4.26 9.60 -12.26
CA ASN A 226 -4.21 10.51 -13.40
C ASN A 226 -4.01 9.74 -14.73
N ARG A 227 -4.11 10.46 -15.85
CA ARG A 227 -4.03 9.89 -17.21
C ARG A 227 -2.71 9.19 -17.51
N HIS A 228 -1.63 9.51 -16.79
CA HIS A 228 -0.34 8.85 -16.95
C HIS A 228 -0.37 7.39 -16.51
N PHE A 229 -1.21 7.04 -15.52
CA PHE A 229 -1.29 5.69 -14.94
C PHE A 229 -2.62 4.98 -15.20
N VAL A 230 -3.57 5.63 -15.87
CA VAL A 230 -4.87 5.07 -16.23
C VAL A 230 -4.97 4.85 -17.73
N SER A 231 -5.34 3.63 -18.12
CA SER A 231 -5.61 3.26 -19.52
C SER A 231 -6.93 2.50 -19.59
N HIS A 232 -7.84 2.96 -20.45
CA HIS A 232 -9.20 2.40 -20.61
C HIS A 232 -9.97 2.33 -19.28
N GLY A 233 -9.91 3.40 -18.48
CA GLY A 233 -10.62 3.49 -17.20
C GLY A 233 -10.07 2.60 -16.08
N ARG A 234 -8.91 1.95 -16.28
CA ARG A 234 -8.26 1.11 -15.28
C ARG A 234 -6.86 1.60 -14.96
N VAL A 235 -6.54 1.69 -13.67
CA VAL A 235 -5.16 1.94 -13.22
C VAL A 235 -4.30 0.76 -13.66
N LYS A 236 -3.18 1.06 -14.32
CA LYS A 236 -2.22 0.05 -14.77
C LYS A 236 -1.07 -0.05 -13.77
N PRO A 237 -0.55 -1.25 -13.50
CA PRO A 237 0.67 -1.39 -12.73
C PRO A 237 1.85 -0.86 -13.55
N VAL A 238 2.83 -0.31 -12.84
CA VAL A 238 4.09 0.21 -13.40
C VAL A 238 5.24 -0.77 -13.18
N ALA A 239 5.09 -1.74 -12.28
CA ALA A 239 6.08 -2.78 -12.01
C ALA A 239 5.43 -4.02 -11.37
N THR A 240 6.24 -5.04 -11.15
CA THR A 240 5.93 -6.15 -10.25
C THR A 240 7.07 -6.30 -9.25
N VAL A 241 6.76 -6.61 -7.99
CA VAL A 241 7.73 -7.13 -7.03
C VAL A 241 7.51 -8.63 -6.86
N THR A 242 8.61 -9.40 -6.87
CA THR A 242 8.59 -10.82 -6.57
C THR A 242 9.53 -11.12 -5.41
N PHE A 243 9.00 -11.80 -4.39
CA PHE A 243 9.74 -12.39 -3.30
C PHE A 243 9.96 -13.87 -3.60
N VAL A 244 11.20 -14.35 -3.57
CA VAL A 244 11.55 -15.77 -3.74
C VAL A 244 12.38 -16.22 -2.56
N ARG A 245 11.87 -17.18 -1.78
CA ARG A 245 12.59 -17.72 -0.63
C ARG A 245 13.89 -18.36 -1.11
N LYS A 246 15.02 -18.00 -0.51
CA LYS A 246 16.30 -18.67 -0.75
C LYS A 246 16.23 -20.08 -0.16
N THR A 247 16.65 -21.07 -0.93
CA THR A 247 16.94 -22.40 -0.39
C THR A 247 18.27 -22.33 0.36
N SER A 248 18.30 -22.88 1.57
CA SER A 248 19.54 -23.14 2.31
C SER A 248 20.45 -24.09 1.56
#